data_AF-A0A951SK14-F1
#
_entry.id   AF-A0A951SK14-F1
#
_cell.length_a   1.000
_cell.length_b   1.000
_cell.length_c   1.000
_cell.angle_alpha   90.00
_cell.angle_beta   90.00
_cell.angle_gamma   90.00
#
_symmetry.space_group_name_H-M   'P 1'
#
loop_
_entity.id
_entity.type
_entity.pdbx_description
1 polymer ?
#
loop_
_entity_poly.entity_id
_entity_poly.type
_entity_poly.pdbx_seq_one_letter_code
_entity_poly.pdbx_strand_id
1 'polypeptide(L)'
;MGFSGRKSKRSLERRRKYWLRVGKLAVMAAAFAATGYYSYLAGLKVSRGEIAALTAEVDDLSAANSSHDQQTAALESALAEARRKADAFEGRYRRIAPDAKAEQVVALVADKLAAGIGADRLATYIEVAAQPLKCGEATTKRFLVNTEYLTHGDNAWVRFHNLITVTAEGVPAQSASGAPEQWFDPAKPVKVIFTMIGGKQVELSGNLPLQHAIVSGANEYRFTVAPGSRGFAEVTGDVCSAEAAG
;
A
#
# COMPACT_ATOMS: atom_id res chain seq x y z
N MET A 1 3.57 110.76 -86.16
CA MET A 1 3.44 109.74 -85.09
C MET A 1 2.66 108.55 -85.64
N GLY A 2 3.18 107.33 -85.45
CA GLY A 2 2.44 106.06 -85.46
C GLY A 2 2.26 105.36 -86.82
N PHE A 3 2.88 104.20 -87.00
CA PHE A 3 2.17 102.98 -87.38
C PHE A 3 2.95 101.72 -86.98
N SER A 4 2.19 100.72 -86.54
CA SER A 4 2.56 99.67 -85.60
C SER A 4 3.10 98.39 -86.25
N GLY A 5 3.76 97.59 -85.41
CA GLY A 5 4.62 96.48 -85.79
C GLY A 5 3.90 95.24 -86.31
N ARG A 6 4.50 94.65 -87.35
CA ARG A 6 4.31 93.26 -87.76
C ARG A 6 5.39 92.39 -87.13
N LYS A 7 5.00 91.35 -86.37
CA LYS A 7 5.54 89.97 -86.43
C LYS A 7 5.08 89.16 -85.20
N SER A 8 4.26 88.13 -85.41
CA SER A 8 4.35 86.85 -84.67
C SER A 8 3.28 85.87 -85.16
N LYS A 9 3.64 84.95 -86.07
CA LYS A 9 2.79 83.81 -86.48
C LYS A 9 3.51 82.45 -86.50
N ARG A 10 4.73 82.33 -85.93
CA ARG A 10 5.52 81.08 -85.96
C ARG A 10 5.67 80.34 -84.61
N SER A 11 5.15 80.86 -83.50
CA SER A 11 5.35 80.29 -82.16
C SER A 11 4.27 79.30 -81.70
N LEU A 12 3.16 79.15 -82.42
CA LEU A 12 2.00 78.35 -81.98
C LEU A 12 2.16 76.84 -82.24
N GLU A 13 2.83 76.42 -83.32
CA GLU A 13 2.94 74.99 -83.68
C GLU A 13 3.92 74.21 -82.78
N ARG A 14 5.04 74.83 -82.38
CA ARG A 14 5.99 74.22 -81.43
C ARG A 14 5.38 74.09 -80.03
N ARG A 15 4.57 75.08 -79.62
CA ARG A 15 3.82 75.06 -78.36
C ARG A 15 2.81 73.91 -78.32
N ARG A 16 2.10 73.66 -79.42
CA ARG A 16 1.12 72.55 -79.51
C ARG A 16 1.80 71.17 -79.40
N LYS A 17 2.92 70.96 -80.09
CA LYS A 17 3.68 69.68 -79.98
C LYS A 17 4.29 69.48 -78.59
N TYR A 18 4.75 70.55 -77.96
CA TYR A 18 5.24 70.51 -76.57
C TYR A 18 4.14 70.14 -75.58
N TRP A 19 2.98 70.82 -75.66
CA TRP A 19 1.81 70.52 -74.81
C TRP A 19 1.27 69.10 -75.01
N LEU A 20 1.31 68.57 -76.24
CA LEU A 20 0.95 67.17 -76.50
C LEU A 20 1.93 66.17 -75.87
N ARG A 21 3.25 66.46 -75.87
CA ARG A 21 4.25 65.61 -75.19
C ARG A 21 4.09 65.65 -73.67
N VAL A 22 3.86 66.83 -73.10
CA VAL A 22 3.61 67.00 -71.65
C VAL A 22 2.33 66.29 -71.24
N GLY A 23 1.25 66.42 -72.02
CA GLY A 23 0.01 65.70 -71.78
C GLY A 23 0.19 64.17 -71.82
N LYS A 24 0.94 63.65 -72.80
CA LYS A 24 1.23 62.21 -72.89
C LYS A 24 2.06 61.69 -71.71
N LEU A 25 3.03 62.47 -71.23
CA LEU A 25 3.82 62.16 -70.03
C LEU A 25 2.97 62.19 -68.75
N ALA A 26 2.08 63.18 -68.62
CA ALA A 26 1.17 63.28 -67.48
C ALA A 26 0.21 62.08 -67.41
N VAL A 27 -0.32 61.64 -68.57
CA VAL A 27 -1.17 60.44 -68.64
C VAL A 27 -0.40 59.18 -68.26
N MET A 28 0.84 59.01 -68.74
CA MET A 28 1.69 57.89 -68.35
C MET A 28 1.99 57.89 -66.84
N ALA A 29 2.34 59.06 -66.27
CA ALA A 29 2.58 59.20 -64.85
C ALA A 29 1.32 58.90 -64.01
N ALA A 30 0.15 59.36 -64.46
CA ALA A 30 -1.13 59.04 -63.82
C ALA A 30 -1.43 57.54 -63.87
N ALA A 31 -1.13 56.86 -64.98
CA ALA A 31 -1.30 55.41 -65.10
C ALA A 31 -0.38 54.64 -64.13
N PHE A 32 0.89 55.05 -64.00
CA PHE A 32 1.80 54.45 -63.03
C PHE A 32 1.37 54.72 -61.58
N ALA A 33 0.94 55.95 -61.26
CA ALA A 33 0.45 56.30 -59.93
C ALA A 33 -0.81 55.51 -59.56
N ALA A 34 -1.76 55.37 -60.49
CA ALA A 34 -2.97 54.58 -60.29
C ALA A 34 -2.63 53.11 -60.02
N THR A 35 -1.71 52.54 -60.79
CA THR A 35 -1.28 51.14 -60.63
C THR A 35 -0.57 50.94 -59.28
N GLY A 36 0.35 51.84 -58.91
CA GLY A 36 1.03 51.80 -57.61
C GLY A 36 0.08 51.93 -56.43
N TYR A 37 -0.91 52.82 -56.54
CA TYR A 37 -1.94 53.01 -55.51
C TYR A 37 -2.83 51.77 -55.36
N TYR A 38 -3.24 51.15 -56.47
CA TYR A 38 -4.06 49.94 -56.45
C TYR A 38 -3.30 48.74 -55.87
N SER A 39 -2.03 48.57 -56.24
CA SER A 39 -1.16 47.52 -55.71
C SER A 39 -0.91 47.68 -54.20
N TYR A 40 -0.73 48.91 -53.72
CA TYR A 40 -0.54 49.20 -52.29
C TYR A 40 -1.80 48.87 -51.47
N LEU A 41 -2.99 49.26 -51.97
CA LEU A 41 -4.26 48.92 -51.33
C LEU A 41 -4.54 47.42 -51.33
N ALA A 42 -4.15 46.70 -52.39
CA ALA A 42 -4.27 45.25 -52.46
C ALA A 42 -3.34 44.55 -51.46
N GLY A 43 -2.07 44.98 -51.36
CA GLY A 43 -1.10 44.41 -50.42
C GLY A 43 -1.50 44.58 -48.95
N LEU A 44 -2.06 45.73 -48.59
CA LEU A 44 -2.54 45.99 -47.22
C LEU A 44 -3.73 45.09 -46.81
N LYS A 45 -4.54 44.61 -47.76
CA LYS A 45 -5.64 43.69 -47.46
C LYS A 45 -5.17 42.26 -47.24
N VAL A 46 -4.20 41.79 -48.02
CA VAL A 46 -3.66 40.43 -47.90
C VAL A 46 -2.85 40.27 -46.61
N SER A 47 -1.97 41.23 -46.29
CA SER A 47 -1.12 41.18 -45.09
C SER A 47 -1.93 41.24 -43.78
N ARG A 48 -3.03 42.00 -43.74
CA ARG A 48 -3.92 42.03 -42.56
C ARG A 48 -4.66 40.71 -42.35
N GLY A 49 -5.01 40.01 -43.43
CA GLY A 49 -5.66 38.70 -43.36
C GLY A 49 -4.75 37.63 -42.79
N GLU A 50 -3.49 37.57 -43.22
CA GLU A 50 -2.50 36.64 -42.70
C GLU A 50 -2.18 36.91 -41.23
N ILE A 51 -1.95 38.17 -40.84
CA ILE A 51 -1.69 38.51 -39.42
C ILE A 51 -2.89 38.15 -38.54
N ALA A 52 -4.12 38.42 -39.00
CA ALA A 52 -5.32 38.03 -38.26
C ALA A 52 -5.48 36.50 -38.16
N ALA A 53 -5.17 35.76 -39.22
CA ALA A 53 -5.22 34.29 -39.22
C ALA A 53 -4.16 33.69 -38.28
N LEU A 54 -2.90 34.15 -38.35
CA LEU A 54 -1.84 33.68 -37.46
C LEU A 54 -2.11 34.05 -36.00
N THR A 55 -2.68 35.23 -35.73
CA THR A 55 -3.04 35.62 -34.35
C THR A 55 -4.15 34.71 -33.81
N ALA A 56 -5.16 34.41 -34.64
CA ALA A 56 -6.23 33.48 -34.26
C ALA A 56 -5.71 32.06 -34.00
N GLU A 57 -4.74 31.58 -34.79
CA GLU A 57 -4.11 30.28 -34.57
C GLU A 57 -3.27 30.24 -33.28
N VAL A 58 -2.53 31.31 -32.97
CA VAL A 58 -1.80 31.45 -31.70
C VAL A 58 -2.76 31.47 -30.52
N ASP A 59 -3.89 32.17 -30.63
CA ASP A 59 -4.91 32.21 -29.58
C ASP A 59 -5.55 30.82 -29.36
N ASP A 60 -5.85 30.08 -30.42
CA ASP A 60 -6.39 28.72 -30.35
C ASP A 60 -5.39 27.73 -29.75
N LEU A 61 -4.14 27.75 -30.20
CA LEU A 61 -3.05 26.94 -29.64
C LEU A 61 -2.81 27.27 -28.16
N SER A 62 -2.85 28.56 -27.79
CA SER A 62 -2.70 29.01 -26.41
C SER A 62 -3.86 28.52 -25.54
N ALA A 63 -5.10 28.59 -26.04
CA ALA A 63 -6.28 28.07 -25.37
C ALA A 63 -6.19 26.53 -25.19
N ALA A 64 -5.81 25.80 -26.25
CA ALA A 64 -5.62 24.36 -26.20
C ALA A 64 -4.53 23.97 -25.19
N ASN A 65 -3.39 24.66 -25.18
CA ASN A 65 -2.30 24.38 -24.23
C ASN A 65 -2.75 24.64 -22.79
N SER A 66 -3.47 25.74 -22.54
CA SER A 66 -4.04 26.02 -21.21
C SER A 66 -5.04 24.97 -20.74
N SER A 67 -5.82 24.40 -21.67
CA SER A 67 -6.74 23.29 -21.38
C SER A 67 -5.98 22.01 -21.05
N HIS A 68 -4.91 21.69 -21.77
CA HIS A 68 -4.04 20.56 -21.48
C HIS A 68 -3.34 20.69 -20.12
N ASP A 69 -2.87 21.89 -19.77
CA ASP A 69 -2.27 22.17 -18.47
C ASP A 69 -3.29 21.97 -17.34
N GLN A 70 -4.52 22.44 -17.52
CA GLN A 70 -5.62 22.23 -16.55
C GLN A 70 -5.96 20.74 -16.40
N GLN A 71 -6.03 19.99 -17.50
CA GLN A 71 -6.29 18.55 -17.47
C GLN A 71 -5.15 17.79 -16.77
N THR A 72 -3.91 18.18 -17.03
CA THR A 72 -2.73 17.58 -16.39
C THR A 72 -2.74 17.85 -14.89
N ALA A 73 -2.97 19.09 -14.47
CA ALA A 73 -3.10 19.45 -13.06
C ALA A 73 -4.26 18.70 -12.37
N ALA A 74 -5.40 18.55 -13.05
CA ALA A 74 -6.54 17.79 -12.54
C ALA A 74 -6.19 16.30 -12.37
N LEU A 75 -5.56 15.67 -13.36
CA LEU A 75 -5.12 14.28 -13.29
C LEU A 75 -4.07 14.05 -12.21
N GLU A 76 -3.09 14.94 -12.07
CA GLU A 76 -2.10 14.89 -11.00
C GLU A 76 -2.76 14.98 -9.63
N SER A 77 -3.74 15.87 -9.46
CA SER A 77 -4.50 16.00 -8.21
C SER A 77 -5.30 14.73 -7.87
N ALA A 78 -5.94 14.13 -8.87
CA ALA A 78 -6.71 12.90 -8.72
C ALA A 78 -5.80 11.70 -8.41
N LEU A 79 -4.63 11.62 -9.04
CA LEU A 79 -3.62 10.60 -8.78
C LEU A 79 -3.05 10.75 -7.37
N ALA A 80 -2.75 11.97 -6.92
CA ALA A 80 -2.32 12.23 -5.55
C ALA A 80 -3.39 11.83 -4.53
N GLU A 81 -4.67 12.11 -4.81
CA GLU A 81 -5.78 11.67 -3.96
C GLU A 81 -5.93 10.14 -3.93
N ALA A 82 -5.85 9.48 -5.08
CA ALA A 82 -5.93 8.03 -5.17
C ALA A 82 -4.78 7.36 -4.40
N ARG A 83 -3.54 7.88 -4.52
CA ARG A 83 -2.39 7.41 -3.74
C ARG A 83 -2.61 7.58 -2.24
N ARG A 84 -3.05 8.76 -1.79
CA ARG A 84 -3.38 8.99 -0.37
C ARG A 84 -4.42 8.02 0.15
N LYS A 85 -5.46 7.72 -0.64
CA LYS A 85 -6.47 6.72 -0.28
C LYS A 85 -5.86 5.32 -0.17
N ALA A 86 -5.06 4.92 -1.15
CA ALA A 86 -4.37 3.62 -1.15
C ALA A 86 -3.46 3.47 0.07
N ASP A 87 -2.61 4.47 0.36
CA ASP A 87 -1.72 4.47 1.52
C ASP A 87 -2.50 4.41 2.84
N ALA A 88 -3.64 5.12 2.93
CA ALA A 88 -4.51 5.06 4.10
C ALA A 88 -5.18 3.69 4.27
N PHE A 89 -5.56 3.02 3.17
CA PHE A 89 -6.07 1.65 3.21
C PHE A 89 -4.98 0.66 3.62
N GLU A 90 -3.80 0.74 3.02
CA GLU A 90 -2.68 -0.13 3.35
C GLU A 90 -2.23 0.06 4.80
N GLY A 91 -2.14 1.31 5.26
CA GLY A 91 -1.80 1.62 6.65
C GLY A 91 -2.84 1.09 7.63
N ARG A 92 -4.14 1.15 7.30
CA ARG A 92 -5.19 0.51 8.10
C ARG A 92 -5.05 -1.01 8.08
N TYR A 93 -4.89 -1.59 6.90
CA TYR A 93 -4.73 -3.03 6.71
C TYR A 93 -3.56 -3.55 7.53
N ARG A 94 -2.35 -2.97 7.43
CA ARG A 94 -1.19 -3.40 8.22
C ARG A 94 -1.40 -3.34 9.74
N ARG A 95 -2.25 -2.43 10.25
CA ARG A 95 -2.56 -2.35 11.69
C ARG A 95 -3.53 -3.42 12.16
N ILE A 96 -4.45 -3.84 11.30
CA ILE A 96 -5.49 -4.83 11.61
C ILE A 96 -5.22 -6.19 10.96
N ALA A 97 -4.13 -6.30 10.20
CA ALA A 97 -3.77 -7.48 9.43
C ALA A 97 -3.59 -8.63 10.42
N PRO A 98 -4.43 -9.67 10.32
CA PRO A 98 -4.31 -10.83 11.18
C PRO A 98 -2.94 -11.49 10.96
N ASP A 99 -2.30 -11.95 12.04
CA ASP A 99 -1.27 -12.98 11.90
C ASP A 99 -1.91 -14.30 11.40
N ALA A 100 -1.09 -15.30 11.06
CA ALA A 100 -1.59 -16.57 10.50
C ALA A 100 -2.59 -17.30 11.44
N LYS A 101 -2.59 -17.04 12.74
CA LYS A 101 -3.54 -17.61 13.70
C LYS A 101 -4.82 -16.78 13.76
N ALA A 102 -4.70 -15.45 13.76
CA ALA A 102 -5.83 -14.54 13.73
C ALA A 102 -6.61 -14.66 12.40
N GLU A 103 -5.95 -14.98 11.28
CA GLU A 103 -6.61 -15.24 10.00
C GLU A 103 -7.56 -16.45 10.09
N GLN A 104 -7.15 -17.52 10.78
CA GLN A 104 -8.00 -18.69 11.04
C GLN A 104 -9.22 -18.34 11.88
N VAL A 105 -9.06 -17.46 12.88
CA VAL A 105 -10.17 -17.00 13.73
C VAL A 105 -11.15 -16.14 12.94
N VAL A 106 -10.66 -15.20 12.12
CA VAL A 106 -11.52 -14.36 11.26
C VAL A 106 -12.28 -15.20 10.25
N ALA A 107 -11.62 -16.17 9.62
CA ALA A 107 -12.26 -17.12 8.71
C ALA A 107 -13.38 -17.90 9.42
N LEU A 108 -13.12 -18.41 10.64
CA LEU A 108 -14.12 -19.11 11.44
C LEU A 108 -15.32 -18.21 11.78
N VAL A 109 -15.08 -16.95 12.18
CA VAL A 109 -16.15 -15.99 12.47
C VAL A 109 -16.99 -15.72 11.21
N ALA A 110 -16.34 -15.52 10.06
CA ALA A 110 -17.02 -15.32 8.78
C ALA A 110 -17.91 -16.52 8.41
N ASP A 111 -17.41 -17.75 8.57
CA ASP A 111 -18.18 -18.98 8.33
C ASP A 111 -19.40 -19.08 9.25
N LYS A 112 -19.26 -18.71 10.53
CA LYS A 112 -20.37 -18.72 11.49
C LYS A 112 -21.43 -17.65 11.18
N LEU A 113 -21.01 -16.47 10.73
CA LEU A 113 -21.93 -15.42 10.24
C LEU A 113 -22.68 -15.90 9.00
N ALA A 114 -21.99 -16.53 8.03
CA ALA A 114 -22.60 -17.09 6.83
C ALA A 114 -23.59 -18.23 7.16
N ALA A 115 -23.34 -18.99 8.22
CA ALA A 115 -24.26 -20.00 8.75
C ALA A 115 -25.49 -19.41 9.49
N GLY A 116 -25.63 -18.09 9.54
CA GLY A 116 -26.79 -17.39 10.12
C GLY A 116 -26.69 -17.14 11.63
N ILE A 117 -25.51 -17.32 12.24
CA ILE A 117 -25.32 -16.88 13.63
C ILE A 117 -25.22 -15.35 13.63
N GLY A 118 -26.09 -14.69 14.39
CA GLY A 118 -26.09 -13.22 14.49
C GLY A 118 -24.78 -12.66 15.04
N ALA A 119 -24.34 -11.52 14.49
CA ALA A 119 -23.08 -10.88 14.86
C ALA A 119 -23.01 -10.54 16.36
N ASP A 120 -24.11 -10.05 16.93
CA ASP A 120 -24.20 -9.69 18.36
C ASP A 120 -23.92 -10.91 19.26
N ARG A 121 -24.43 -12.08 18.87
CA ARG A 121 -24.21 -13.33 19.62
C ARG A 121 -22.75 -13.74 19.59
N LEU A 122 -22.10 -13.65 18.42
CA LEU A 122 -20.67 -13.96 18.30
C LEU A 122 -19.82 -12.97 19.10
N ALA A 123 -20.17 -11.68 19.07
CA ALA A 123 -19.49 -10.65 19.85
C ALA A 123 -19.55 -10.96 21.36
N THR A 124 -20.72 -11.34 21.89
CA THR A 124 -20.85 -11.74 23.31
C THR A 124 -19.94 -12.92 23.66
N TYR A 125 -19.85 -13.94 22.81
CA TYR A 125 -18.96 -15.08 23.08
C TYR A 125 -17.47 -14.68 23.08
N ILE A 126 -17.06 -13.79 22.16
CA ILE A 126 -15.70 -13.27 22.12
C ILE A 126 -15.40 -12.43 23.37
N GLU A 127 -16.34 -11.60 23.82
CA GLU A 127 -16.20 -10.82 25.06
C GLU A 127 -16.09 -11.69 26.30
N VAL A 128 -16.86 -12.78 26.39
CA VAL A 128 -16.74 -13.76 27.48
C VAL A 128 -15.36 -14.43 27.45
N ALA A 129 -14.86 -14.80 26.26
CA ALA A 129 -13.53 -15.38 26.11
C ALA A 129 -12.39 -14.39 26.44
N ALA A 130 -12.64 -13.09 26.36
CA ALA A 130 -11.68 -12.04 26.70
C ALA A 130 -11.58 -11.75 28.20
N GLN A 131 -12.49 -12.28 29.03
CA GLN A 131 -12.45 -12.06 30.47
C GLN A 131 -11.23 -12.75 31.10
N PRO A 132 -10.58 -12.11 32.09
CA PRO A 132 -9.47 -12.72 32.80
C PRO A 132 -9.97 -13.97 33.54
N LEU A 133 -9.47 -15.13 33.12
CA LEU A 133 -9.81 -16.39 33.75
C LEU A 133 -9.27 -16.40 35.18
N LYS A 134 -10.12 -16.79 36.14
CA LYS A 134 -9.64 -17.07 37.50
C LYS A 134 -8.95 -18.42 37.49
N CYS A 135 -7.64 -18.40 37.72
CA CYS A 135 -6.84 -19.60 37.83
C CYS A 135 -6.81 -20.07 39.29
N GLY A 136 -6.91 -21.39 39.49
CA GLY A 136 -6.73 -22.04 40.78
C GLY A 136 -5.28 -22.06 41.24
N GLU A 137 -5.02 -22.77 42.32
CA GLU A 137 -3.65 -22.94 42.85
C GLU A 137 -2.76 -23.71 41.86
N ALA A 138 -1.62 -23.10 41.51
CA ALA A 138 -0.65 -23.72 40.61
C ALA A 138 0.11 -24.85 41.33
N THR A 139 0.13 -26.03 40.72
CA THR A 139 0.91 -27.16 41.22
C THR A 139 2.18 -27.31 40.40
N THR A 140 3.33 -27.42 41.05
CA THR A 140 4.61 -27.73 40.38
C THR A 140 5.01 -29.18 40.60
N LYS A 141 5.32 -29.89 39.52
CA LYS A 141 5.81 -31.28 39.56
C LYS A 141 7.09 -31.40 38.74
N ARG A 142 8.03 -32.22 39.21
CA ARG A 142 9.27 -32.53 38.50
C ARG A 142 9.20 -33.91 37.87
N PHE A 143 9.84 -34.07 36.72
CA PHE A 143 9.96 -35.35 36.02
C PHE A 143 11.26 -35.36 35.21
N LEU A 144 11.76 -36.55 34.89
CA LEU A 144 12.98 -36.73 34.11
C LEU A 144 12.68 -36.59 32.62
N VAL A 145 13.56 -35.90 31.89
CA VAL A 145 13.46 -35.77 30.43
C VAL A 145 14.11 -36.99 29.79
N ASN A 146 13.39 -37.68 28.92
CA ASN A 146 13.95 -38.81 28.17
C ASN A 146 14.95 -38.31 27.13
N THR A 147 15.98 -39.09 26.87
CA THR A 147 16.95 -38.84 25.79
C THR A 147 17.04 -40.06 24.90
N GLU A 148 17.64 -39.92 23.72
CA GLU A 148 17.90 -41.04 22.79
C GLU A 148 18.66 -42.21 23.48
N TYR A 149 19.49 -41.91 24.48
CA TYR A 149 20.31 -42.89 25.18
C TYR A 149 19.69 -43.40 26.47
N LEU A 150 18.65 -42.73 26.98
CA LEU A 150 18.08 -43.07 28.28
C LEU A 150 16.60 -42.68 28.37
N THR A 151 15.76 -43.70 28.49
CA THR A 151 14.34 -43.56 28.83
C THR A 151 14.16 -43.86 30.31
N HIS A 152 13.62 -42.92 31.05
CA HIS A 152 13.35 -43.09 32.48
C HIS A 152 11.91 -43.59 32.63
N GLY A 153 11.69 -44.77 33.22
CA GLY A 153 10.33 -45.35 33.33
C GLY A 153 9.39 -44.51 34.20
N ASP A 154 9.30 -44.84 35.49
CA ASP A 154 8.26 -44.30 36.39
C ASP A 154 8.39 -42.80 36.69
N ASN A 155 9.53 -42.19 36.39
CA ASN A 155 9.82 -40.79 36.69
C ASN A 155 9.86 -39.88 35.44
N ALA A 156 9.64 -40.38 34.21
CA ALA A 156 9.63 -39.52 33.01
C ALA A 156 8.28 -38.89 32.69
N TRP A 157 7.31 -39.00 33.58
CA TRP A 157 5.99 -38.46 33.36
C TRP A 157 5.38 -37.92 34.64
N VAL A 158 4.54 -36.89 34.49
CA VAL A 158 3.73 -36.34 35.56
C VAL A 158 2.29 -36.18 35.09
N ARG A 159 1.35 -36.33 36.02
CA ARG A 159 -0.08 -36.17 35.76
C ARG A 159 -0.63 -34.95 36.46
N PHE A 160 -1.41 -34.16 35.74
CA PHE A 160 -2.15 -33.00 36.26
C PHE A 160 -3.65 -33.28 36.21
N HIS A 161 -4.33 -32.97 37.33
CA HIS A 161 -5.78 -33.13 37.52
C HIS A 161 -6.36 -34.49 37.09
N ASN A 162 -5.56 -35.57 37.17
CA ASN A 162 -5.87 -36.90 36.64
C ASN A 162 -6.24 -36.97 35.15
N LEU A 163 -6.08 -35.87 34.41
CA LEU A 163 -6.58 -35.67 33.05
C LEU A 163 -5.46 -35.60 32.00
N ILE A 164 -4.34 -34.97 32.36
CA ILE A 164 -3.27 -34.64 31.41
C ILE A 164 -1.98 -35.26 31.92
N THR A 165 -1.38 -36.12 31.11
CA THR A 165 -0.04 -36.66 31.33
C THR A 165 0.96 -35.84 30.52
N VAL A 166 2.02 -35.38 31.17
CA VAL A 166 3.11 -34.63 30.53
C VAL A 166 4.36 -35.49 30.53
N THR A 167 4.97 -35.62 29.35
CA THR A 167 6.29 -36.26 29.15
C THR A 167 7.17 -35.34 28.32
N ALA A 168 8.48 -35.61 28.29
CA ALA A 168 9.41 -34.84 27.48
C ALA A 168 10.57 -35.69 26.97
N GLU A 169 11.05 -35.31 25.79
CA GLU A 169 12.19 -35.87 25.08
C GLU A 169 13.19 -34.75 24.77
N GLY A 170 14.47 -34.96 25.01
CA GLY A 170 15.52 -33.96 24.84
C GLY A 170 16.82 -34.56 24.32
N VAL A 171 17.71 -33.68 23.88
CA VAL A 171 19.04 -34.07 23.42
C VAL A 171 19.95 -34.29 24.63
N PRO A 172 20.74 -35.37 24.70
CA PRO A 172 21.69 -35.57 25.80
C PRO A 172 22.72 -34.43 25.86
N ALA A 173 23.09 -34.07 27.08
CA ALA A 173 24.25 -33.21 27.32
C ALA A 173 25.53 -33.92 26.89
N GLN A 174 26.59 -33.14 26.64
CA GLN A 174 27.91 -33.67 26.30
C GLN A 174 28.89 -33.37 27.42
N SER A 175 29.73 -34.34 27.73
CA SER A 175 30.83 -34.19 28.67
C SER A 175 31.97 -33.35 28.07
N ALA A 176 32.98 -33.01 28.87
CA ALA A 176 34.16 -32.29 28.39
C ALA A 176 34.95 -33.04 27.28
N SER A 177 34.78 -34.36 27.17
CA SER A 177 35.37 -35.18 26.10
C SER A 177 34.45 -35.38 24.89
N GLY A 178 33.26 -34.77 24.89
CA GLY A 178 32.26 -34.89 23.83
C GLY A 178 31.40 -36.15 23.91
N ALA A 179 31.52 -36.97 24.96
CA ALA A 179 30.69 -38.15 25.16
C ALA A 179 29.27 -37.76 25.64
N PRO A 180 28.21 -38.48 25.21
CA PRO A 180 26.85 -38.20 25.67
C PRO A 180 26.69 -38.55 27.15
N GLU A 181 26.04 -37.65 27.88
CA GLU A 181 25.68 -37.81 29.29
C GLU A 181 24.30 -38.46 29.45
N GLN A 182 24.02 -38.94 30.65
CA GLN A 182 22.73 -39.58 31.00
C GLN A 182 21.59 -38.59 31.27
N TRP A 183 21.80 -37.29 31.03
CA TRP A 183 20.80 -36.25 31.22
C TRP A 183 20.71 -35.35 29.99
N PHE A 184 19.56 -34.71 29.80
CA PHE A 184 19.36 -33.78 28.70
C PHE A 184 20.13 -32.46 28.89
N ASP A 185 20.42 -31.79 27.78
CA ASP A 185 20.98 -30.44 27.75
C ASP A 185 19.86 -29.39 27.78
N PRO A 186 19.73 -28.58 28.85
CA PRO A 186 18.69 -27.55 28.93
C PRO A 186 18.89 -26.40 27.94
N ALA A 187 20.08 -26.26 27.34
CA ALA A 187 20.33 -25.26 26.30
C ALA A 187 19.86 -25.72 24.90
N LYS A 188 19.52 -27.01 24.73
CA LYS A 188 19.02 -27.56 23.48
C LYS A 188 17.49 -27.65 23.48
N PRO A 189 16.85 -27.72 22.30
CA PRO A 189 15.40 -27.89 22.20
C PRO A 189 14.94 -29.19 22.87
N VAL A 190 13.82 -29.10 23.59
CA VAL A 190 13.12 -30.22 24.23
C VAL A 190 11.74 -30.33 23.58
N LYS A 191 11.31 -31.56 23.29
CA LYS A 191 9.98 -31.92 22.83
C LYS A 191 9.13 -32.34 24.02
N VAL A 192 8.13 -31.55 24.35
CA VAL A 192 7.15 -31.84 25.42
C VAL A 192 5.89 -32.42 24.80
N ILE A 193 5.37 -33.49 25.37
CA ILE A 193 4.17 -34.18 24.88
C ILE A 193 3.11 -34.14 25.98
N PHE A 194 1.97 -33.54 25.66
CA PHE A 194 0.78 -33.51 26.50
C PHE A 194 -0.21 -34.55 26.01
N THR A 195 -0.47 -35.58 26.80
CA THR A 195 -1.44 -36.64 26.50
C THR A 195 -2.70 -36.44 27.33
N MET A 196 -3.83 -36.18 26.67
CA MET A 196 -5.15 -36.06 27.30
C MET A 196 -5.80 -37.43 27.52
N ILE A 197 -6.79 -37.50 28.43
CA ILE A 197 -7.71 -38.64 28.51
C ILE A 197 -8.34 -38.87 27.13
N GLY A 198 -8.29 -40.11 26.65
CA GLY A 198 -8.71 -40.48 25.29
C GLY A 198 -7.58 -40.59 24.28
N GLY A 199 -6.32 -40.36 24.69
CA GLY A 199 -5.13 -40.63 23.86
C GLY A 199 -4.78 -39.53 22.86
N LYS A 200 -5.50 -38.41 22.87
CA LYS A 200 -5.14 -37.24 22.05
C LYS A 200 -3.86 -36.62 22.58
N GLN A 201 -2.85 -36.50 21.72
CA GLN A 201 -1.55 -35.94 22.04
C GLN A 201 -1.36 -34.57 21.39
N VAL A 202 -0.71 -33.68 22.12
CA VAL A 202 -0.23 -32.38 21.62
C VAL A 202 1.26 -32.30 21.90
N GLU A 203 2.04 -32.07 20.85
CA GLU A 203 3.49 -31.99 20.93
C GLU A 203 3.95 -30.54 20.77
N LEU A 204 4.89 -30.13 21.61
CA LEU A 204 5.50 -28.81 21.59
C LEU A 204 7.01 -28.95 21.65
N SER A 205 7.72 -28.43 20.64
CA SER A 205 9.18 -28.49 20.58
C SER A 205 9.76 -27.08 20.62
N GLY A 206 10.79 -26.89 21.46
CA GLY A 206 11.53 -25.63 21.54
C GLY A 206 12.46 -25.58 22.74
N ASN A 207 13.14 -24.45 22.93
CA ASN A 207 13.98 -24.23 24.09
C ASN A 207 13.12 -23.96 25.33
N LEU A 208 13.51 -24.50 26.48
CA LEU A 208 12.86 -24.19 27.75
C LEU A 208 13.17 -22.73 28.17
N PRO A 209 12.24 -22.02 28.83
CA PRO A 209 10.92 -22.48 29.25
C PRO A 209 9.88 -22.48 28.12
N LEU A 210 9.01 -23.49 28.12
CA LEU A 210 7.91 -23.65 27.18
C LEU A 210 6.56 -23.42 27.86
N GLN A 211 5.66 -22.70 27.20
CA GLN A 211 4.31 -22.45 27.69
C GLN A 211 3.27 -23.05 26.76
N HIS A 212 2.26 -23.69 27.33
CA HIS A 212 1.16 -24.27 26.57
C HIS A 212 -0.16 -24.18 27.34
N ALA A 213 -1.25 -23.97 26.60
CA ALA A 213 -2.60 -23.95 27.16
C ALA A 213 -3.48 -24.96 26.40
N ILE A 214 -4.22 -25.75 27.15
CA ILE A 214 -5.16 -26.76 26.62
C ILE A 214 -6.55 -26.39 27.10
N VAL A 215 -7.45 -26.10 26.16
CA VAL A 215 -8.85 -25.83 26.46
C VAL A 215 -9.63 -27.15 26.41
N SER A 216 -10.34 -27.48 27.49
CA SER A 216 -11.23 -28.64 27.59
C SER A 216 -12.52 -28.26 28.30
N GLY A 217 -13.63 -28.24 27.55
CA GLY A 217 -14.92 -27.79 28.06
C GLY A 217 -14.88 -26.31 28.44
N ALA A 218 -15.21 -26.00 29.70
CA ALA A 218 -15.19 -24.64 30.26
C ALA A 218 -13.87 -24.27 30.98
N ASN A 219 -12.90 -25.18 30.97
CA ASN A 219 -11.63 -25.03 31.69
C ASN A 219 -10.46 -24.91 30.71
N GLU A 220 -9.54 -24.01 31.02
CA GLU A 220 -8.24 -23.88 30.39
C GLU A 220 -7.16 -24.40 31.34
N TYR A 221 -6.39 -25.39 30.90
CA TYR A 221 -5.26 -25.93 31.63
C TYR A 221 -3.99 -25.28 31.09
N ARG A 222 -3.32 -24.49 31.92
CA ARG A 222 -2.09 -23.79 31.54
C ARG A 222 -0.90 -24.53 32.12
N PHE A 223 0.12 -24.67 31.31
CA PHE A 223 1.35 -25.37 31.66
C PHE A 223 2.56 -24.51 31.32
N THR A 224 3.48 -24.43 32.26
CA THR A 224 4.82 -23.89 32.03
C THR A 224 5.83 -24.97 32.35
N VAL A 225 6.63 -25.36 31.35
CA VAL A 225 7.73 -26.32 31.51
C VAL A 225 9.04 -25.55 31.55
N ALA A 226 9.78 -25.65 32.65
CA ALA A 226 11.02 -24.95 32.90
C ALA A 226 12.16 -25.95 33.17
N PRO A 227 13.43 -25.56 32.95
CA PRO A 227 14.56 -26.42 33.31
C PRO A 227 14.62 -26.55 34.83
N GLY A 228 14.72 -27.79 35.33
CA GLY A 228 14.88 -28.10 36.75
C GLY A 228 16.33 -28.41 37.12
N SER A 229 16.50 -29.23 38.17
CA SER A 229 17.81 -29.81 38.48
C SER A 229 18.29 -30.75 37.36
N ARG A 230 19.57 -31.11 37.35
CA ARG A 230 20.18 -31.95 36.31
C ARG A 230 19.31 -33.17 35.93
N GLY A 231 18.91 -33.24 34.65
CA GLY A 231 18.07 -34.31 34.10
C GLY A 231 16.56 -34.14 34.31
N PHE A 232 16.14 -33.19 35.15
CA PHE A 232 14.75 -32.90 35.44
C PHE A 232 14.24 -31.66 34.69
N ALA A 233 12.98 -31.73 34.28
CA ALA A 233 12.17 -30.57 33.95
C ALA A 233 11.10 -30.39 35.02
N GLU A 234 10.71 -29.13 35.26
CA GLU A 234 9.63 -28.78 36.17
C GLU A 234 8.44 -28.30 35.34
N VAL A 235 7.28 -28.92 35.55
CA VAL A 235 6.01 -28.45 35.00
C VAL A 235 5.23 -27.78 36.12
N THR A 236 4.88 -26.53 35.92
CA THR A 236 3.88 -25.83 36.72
C THR A 236 2.58 -25.83 35.94
N GLY A 237 1.51 -26.35 36.56
CA GLY A 237 0.19 -26.44 35.95
C GLY A 237 -0.89 -25.83 36.84
N ASP A 238 -1.74 -25.02 36.24
CA ASP A 238 -2.93 -24.41 36.85
C ASP A 238 -4.16 -24.59 35.96
N VAL A 239 -5.33 -24.54 36.58
CA VAL A 239 -6.63 -24.62 35.88
C VAL A 239 -7.32 -23.30 36.03
N CYS A 240 -7.66 -22.71 34.90
CA CYS A 240 -8.44 -21.48 34.86
C CYS A 240 -9.83 -21.80 34.31
N SER A 241 -10.86 -21.33 35.00
CA SER A 241 -12.24 -21.52 34.58
C SER A 241 -12.87 -20.17 34.23
N ALA A 242 -13.68 -20.16 33.18
CA ALA A 242 -14.61 -19.05 32.95
C ALA A 242 -15.71 -19.17 34.01
N GLU A 243 -15.59 -18.42 35.10
CA GLU A 243 -16.69 -18.27 36.05
C GLU A 243 -17.81 -17.53 35.31
N ALA A 244 -18.93 -18.19 35.05
CA ALA A 244 -20.12 -17.49 34.60
C ALA A 244 -20.47 -16.47 35.70
N ALA A 245 -20.36 -15.18 35.38
CA ALA A 245 -20.92 -14.14 36.24
C ALA A 245 -22.39 -14.49 36.47
N GLY A 246 -22.70 -14.91 37.70
CA GLY A 246 -24.07 -15.10 38.16
C GLY A 246 -24.81 -13.78 38.26
#